data_AF-A0A4R0DBQ7-F1
#
_entry.id   AF-A0A4R0DBQ7-F1
#
_cell.length_a   1.000
_cell.length_b   1.000
_cell.length_c   1.000
_cell.angle_alpha   90.00
_cell.angle_beta   90.00
_cell.angle_gamma   90.00
#
_symmetry.space_group_name_H-M   'P 1'
#
loop_
_entity.id
_entity.type
_entity.pdbx_description
1 polymer ?
#
loop_
_entity_poly.entity_id
_entity_poly.type
_entity_poly.pdbx_seq_one_letter_code
_entity_poly.pdbx_strand_id
1 'polypeptide(L)'
;MTTLVKKRVQYTVDQAIMESAEYIMTKVGLTPATVMSMVYAEIARTGKIPVTTQVSDEDLNTARLIAMSHNVPSVKVSNAADTAAFLEDDGGY
;
A
#
# COMPACT_ATOMS: atom_id res chain seq x y z
N MET A 1 15.89 3.73 37.62
CA MET A 1 15.78 2.33 37.19
C MET A 1 14.74 2.27 36.08
N THR A 2 15.08 1.73 34.92
CA THR A 2 14.14 1.54 33.82
C THR A 2 13.43 0.21 34.04
N THR A 3 12.14 0.24 34.34
CA THR A 3 11.34 -0.99 34.53
C THR A 3 10.93 -1.55 33.16
N LEU A 4 11.40 -2.75 32.84
CA LEU A 4 10.99 -3.45 31.62
C LEU A 4 9.64 -4.14 31.86
N VAL A 5 8.64 -3.82 31.03
CA VAL A 5 7.31 -4.42 31.09
C VAL A 5 7.12 -5.33 29.88
N LYS A 6 6.75 -6.60 30.14
CA LYS A 6 6.40 -7.55 29.06
C LYS A 6 4.95 -7.34 28.63
N LYS A 7 4.74 -7.02 27.35
CA LYS A 7 3.40 -6.84 26.76
C LYS A 7 3.23 -7.80 25.59
N ARG A 8 2.06 -8.45 25.50
CA ARG A 8 1.67 -9.28 24.34
C ARG A 8 0.63 -8.52 23.54
N VAL A 9 0.83 -8.42 22.23
CA VAL A 9 -0.11 -7.84 21.27
C VAL A 9 -0.50 -8.93 20.28
N GLN A 10 -1.79 -9.13 20.08
CA GLN A 10 -2.35 -10.02 19.07
C GLN A 10 -3.24 -9.18 18.15
N TYR A 11 -3.05 -9.35 16.84
CA TYR A 11 -3.80 -8.65 15.81
C TYR A 11 -3.86 -9.52 14.55
N THR A 12 -4.82 -9.25 13.68
CA THR A 12 -4.94 -9.87 12.37
C THR A 12 -4.32 -8.94 11.33
N VAL A 13 -3.59 -9.51 10.38
CA VAL A 13 -2.96 -8.79 9.28
C VAL A 13 -3.11 -9.62 8.01
N ASP A 14 -3.20 -8.94 6.87
CA ASP A 14 -3.14 -9.60 5.58
C ASP A 14 -1.78 -10.29 5.40
N GLN A 15 -1.79 -11.53 4.91
CA GLN A 15 -0.59 -12.35 4.82
C GLN A 15 0.45 -11.75 3.86
N ALA A 16 0.02 -11.23 2.70
CA ALA A 16 0.94 -10.67 1.72
C ALA A 16 1.59 -9.38 2.23
N ILE A 17 0.82 -8.54 2.95
CA ILE A 17 1.35 -7.34 3.60
C ILE A 17 2.38 -7.72 4.67
N MET A 18 2.06 -8.71 5.52
CA MET A 18 2.95 -9.19 6.57
C MET A 18 4.27 -9.71 6.00
N GLU A 19 4.23 -10.61 5.02
CA GLU A 19 5.43 -11.20 4.42
C GLU A 19 6.33 -10.13 3.78
N SER A 20 5.72 -9.18 3.05
CA SER A 20 6.45 -8.07 2.43
C SER A 20 7.13 -7.18 3.48
N ALA A 21 6.39 -6.79 4.52
CA ALA A 21 6.91 -5.94 5.58
C ALA A 21 8.04 -6.63 6.37
N GLU A 22 7.85 -7.89 6.76
CA GLU A 22 8.85 -8.65 7.52
C GLU A 22 10.11 -8.94 6.70
N TYR A 23 9.99 -9.14 5.39
CA TYR A 23 11.14 -9.24 4.50
C TYR A 23 11.98 -7.97 4.54
N ILE A 24 11.35 -6.79 4.41
CA ILE A 24 12.05 -5.49 4.46
C ILE A 24 12.71 -5.28 5.83
N MET A 25 11.99 -5.55 6.93
CA MET A 25 12.53 -5.45 8.29
C MET A 25 13.78 -6.33 8.45
N THR A 26 13.71 -7.57 7.99
CA THR A 26 14.82 -8.53 8.06
C THR A 26 16.02 -8.04 7.26
N LYS A 27 15.82 -7.42 6.09
CA LYS A 27 16.91 -6.86 5.26
C LYS A 27 17.69 -5.76 5.98
N VAL A 28 17.04 -5.00 6.85
CA VAL A 28 17.68 -3.95 7.66
C VAL A 28 18.04 -4.43 9.08
N GLY A 29 17.96 -5.73 9.35
CA GLY A 29 18.32 -6.32 10.64
C GLY A 29 17.34 -6.02 11.78
N LEU A 30 16.11 -5.66 11.46
CA LEU A 30 15.06 -5.37 12.43
C LEU A 30 14.08 -6.54 12.54
N THR A 31 13.58 -6.75 13.76
CA THR A 31 12.47 -7.68 14.02
C THR A 31 11.18 -6.89 14.22
N PRO A 32 9.99 -7.49 14.00
CA PRO A 32 8.71 -6.84 14.30
C PRO A 32 8.63 -6.32 15.75
N ALA A 33 9.21 -7.05 16.70
CA ALA A 33 9.27 -6.63 18.11
C ALA A 33 10.10 -5.36 18.29
N THR A 34 11.27 -5.27 17.65
CA THR A 34 12.13 -4.08 17.68
C THR A 34 11.43 -2.88 17.05
N VAL A 35 10.78 -3.06 15.90
CA VAL A 35 10.01 -2.01 15.22
C VAL A 35 8.89 -1.52 16.13
N MET A 36 8.17 -2.42 16.80
CA MET A 36 7.13 -2.02 17.75
C MET A 36 7.69 -1.18 18.90
N SER A 37 8.83 -1.56 19.48
CA SER A 37 9.49 -0.73 20.50
C SER A 37 9.88 0.66 19.99
N MET A 38 10.34 0.76 18.72
CA MET A 38 10.64 2.05 18.08
C MET A 38 9.39 2.90 17.91
N VAL A 39 8.25 2.31 17.53
CA VAL A 39 6.96 3.01 17.44
C VAL A 39 6.55 3.58 18.80
N TYR A 40 6.65 2.81 19.89
CA TYR A 40 6.39 3.33 21.24
C TYR A 40 7.31 4.49 21.61
N ALA A 41 8.60 4.40 21.29
CA ALA A 41 9.56 5.47 21.54
C ALA A 41 9.23 6.74 20.76
N GLU A 42 8.82 6.60 19.49
CA GLU A 42 8.45 7.72 18.63
C GLU A 42 7.16 8.41 19.10
N ILE A 43 6.16 7.63 19.54
CA ILE A 43 4.93 8.16 20.15
C ILE A 43 5.28 8.93 21.43
N ALA A 44 6.10 8.35 22.30
CA ALA A 44 6.50 9.00 23.55
C ALA A 44 7.29 10.29 23.30
N ARG A 45 8.12 10.32 22.25
CA ARG A 45 8.94 11.47 21.87
C ARG A 45 8.13 12.60 21.23
N THR A 46 7.18 12.27 20.36
CA THR A 46 6.46 13.25 19.52
C THR A 46 5.06 13.58 19.99
N GLY A 47 4.47 12.74 20.84
CA GLY A 47 3.05 12.81 21.21
C GLY A 47 2.09 12.48 20.07
N LYS A 48 2.58 11.94 18.95
CA LYS A 48 1.79 11.66 17.73
C LYS A 48 1.89 10.19 17.36
N ILE A 49 0.86 9.67 16.69
CA ILE A 49 0.89 8.34 16.10
C ILE A 49 1.75 8.40 14.82
N PRO A 50 2.83 7.61 14.71
CA PRO A 50 3.78 7.68 13.59
C PRO A 50 3.30 6.87 12.38
N VAL A 51 2.01 6.96 12.08
CA VAL A 51 1.43 6.47 10.82
C VAL A 51 0.54 7.55 10.24
N THR A 52 0.58 7.71 8.92
CA THR A 52 -0.29 8.66 8.22
C THR A 52 -1.66 8.01 8.06
N THR A 53 -2.70 8.61 8.64
CA THR A 53 -4.09 8.15 8.49
C THR A 53 -4.75 8.66 7.21
N GLN A 54 -4.10 9.61 6.53
CA GLN A 54 -4.51 10.16 5.25
C GLN A 54 -3.74 9.45 4.14
N VAL A 55 -4.47 8.90 3.17
CA VAL A 55 -3.92 8.50 1.88
C VAL A 55 -3.29 9.73 1.25
N SER A 56 -2.07 9.64 0.74
CA SER A 56 -1.42 10.78 0.06
C SER A 56 -2.25 11.18 -1.17
N ASP A 57 -2.20 12.45 -1.59
CA ASP A 57 -2.93 12.87 -2.80
C ASP A 57 -2.50 12.05 -4.02
N GLU A 58 -1.25 11.60 -4.07
CA GLU A 58 -0.72 10.73 -5.13
C GLU A 58 -1.34 9.33 -5.08
N ASP A 59 -1.39 8.71 -3.91
CA ASP A 59 -2.03 7.41 -3.72
C ASP A 59 -3.54 7.49 -3.99
N LEU A 60 -4.17 8.61 -3.61
CA LEU A 60 -5.60 8.85 -3.83
C LEU A 60 -5.91 9.07 -5.30
N ASN A 61 -5.06 9.83 -6.00
CA ASN A 61 -5.17 10.02 -7.45
C ASN A 61 -4.90 8.73 -8.20
N THR A 62 -3.93 7.93 -7.76
CA THR A 62 -3.66 6.60 -8.32
C THR A 62 -4.85 5.67 -8.13
N ALA A 63 -5.41 5.61 -6.92
CA ALA A 63 -6.62 4.84 -6.63
C ALA A 63 -7.82 5.30 -7.46
N ARG A 64 -7.99 6.62 -7.63
CA ARG A 64 -9.00 7.19 -8.53
C ARG A 64 -8.77 6.80 -9.99
N LEU A 65 -7.52 6.85 -10.47
CA LEU A 65 -7.18 6.47 -11.85
C LEU A 65 -7.48 5.00 -12.10
N ILE A 66 -7.11 4.11 -11.16
CA ILE A 66 -7.41 2.68 -11.22
C ILE A 66 -8.92 2.47 -11.22
N ALA A 67 -9.65 3.09 -10.29
CA ALA A 67 -11.11 2.98 -10.23
C ALA A 67 -11.79 3.49 -11.52
N MET A 68 -11.33 4.61 -12.07
CA MET A 68 -11.82 5.13 -13.35
C MET A 68 -11.49 4.18 -14.50
N SER A 69 -10.28 3.61 -14.55
CA SER A 69 -9.88 2.67 -15.61
C SER A 69 -10.74 1.40 -15.66
N HIS A 70 -11.25 0.94 -14.51
CA HIS A 70 -12.20 -0.17 -14.45
C HIS A 70 -13.58 0.18 -15.01
N ASN A 71 -13.93 1.46 -15.04
CA ASN A 71 -15.18 1.98 -15.58
C ASN A 71 -15.07 2.49 -17.02
N VAL A 72 -13.86 2.56 -17.59
CA VAL A 72 -13.67 2.93 -19.00
C VAL A 72 -13.90 1.68 -19.86
N PRO A 73 -14.74 1.76 -20.91
CA PRO A 73 -14.92 0.65 -21.84
C PRO A 73 -13.59 0.30 -22.50
N SER A 74 -13.12 -0.92 -22.26
CA SER A 74 -11.87 -1.43 -22.84
C SER A 74 -12.15 -2.24 -24.10
N VAL A 75 -11.47 -1.92 -25.20
CA VAL A 75 -11.50 -2.71 -26.44
C VAL A 75 -10.24 -3.57 -26.51
N LYS A 76 -10.40 -4.88 -26.72
CA LYS A 76 -9.28 -5.80 -26.89
C LYS A 76 -8.90 -5.92 -28.36
N VAL A 77 -7.78 -5.32 -28.75
CA VAL A 77 -7.19 -5.43 -30.09
C VAL A 77 -6.29 -6.66 -30.14
N SER A 78 -6.59 -7.64 -31.00
CA SER A 78 -5.84 -8.91 -31.04
C SER A 78 -5.11 -9.15 -32.36
N ASN A 79 -5.39 -8.37 -33.40
CA ASN A 79 -4.76 -8.50 -34.72
C ASN A 79 -4.69 -7.14 -35.45
N ALA A 80 -3.97 -7.09 -36.57
CA ALA A 80 -3.73 -5.84 -37.31
C ALA A 80 -4.99 -5.19 -37.89
N ALA A 81 -6.03 -5.97 -38.21
CA ALA A 81 -7.30 -5.42 -38.69
C ALA A 81 -8.09 -4.77 -37.54
N ASP A 82 -8.08 -5.39 -36.35
CA ASP A 82 -8.68 -4.81 -35.14
C ASP A 82 -8.00 -3.48 -34.78
N THR A 83 -6.69 -3.34 -35.02
CA THR A 83 -5.95 -2.10 -34.75
C THR A 83 -6.40 -0.97 -35.67
N ALA A 84 -6.59 -1.26 -36.96
CA ALA A 84 -7.07 -0.27 -37.93
C ALA A 84 -8.49 0.18 -37.57
N ALA A 85 -9.38 -0.76 -37.24
CA ALA A 85 -10.74 -0.46 -36.83
C ALA A 85 -10.82 0.37 -35.54
N PHE A 86 -9.93 0.12 -34.57
CA PHE A 86 -9.87 0.93 -33.34
C PHE A 86 -9.38 2.36 -33.59
N LEU A 87 -8.43 2.56 -34.51
CA LEU A 87 -7.86 3.87 -34.82
C LEU A 87 -8.76 4.72 -35.75
N GLU A 88 -9.65 4.06 -36.50
CA GLU A 88 -10.62 4.69 -37.40
C GLU A 88 -11.96 4.97 -36.72
N ASP A 89 -12.21 4.41 -35.53
CA ASP A 89 -13.41 4.68 -34.73
C ASP A 89 -13.33 6.07 -34.07
N ASP A 90 -14.35 6.88 -34.28
CA ASP A 90 -14.46 8.28 -33.84
C ASP A 90 -14.88 8.43 -32.36
N GLY A 91 -14.70 7.37 -31.57
CA GLY A 91 -14.75 7.40 -30.10
C GLY A 91 -16.09 7.02 -29.50
N GLY A 92 -16.84 6.12 -30.14
CA GLY A 92 -18.19 5.70 -29.73
C GLY A 92 -18.25 4.68 -28.58
N TYR A 93 -17.25 4.63 -27.70
CA TYR A 93 -17.14 3.67 -26.58
C TYR A 93 -17.50 4.30 -25.24
#